data_AF-A0A962ZS60-F1
#
_entry.id   AF-A0A962ZS60-F1
#
_cell.length_a   1.000
_cell.length_b   1.000
_cell.length_c   1.000
_cell.angle_alpha   90.00
_cell.angle_beta   90.00
_cell.angle_gamma   90.00
#
_symmetry.space_group_name_H-M   'P 1'
#
loop_
_entity.id
_entity.type
_entity.pdbx_description
1 polymer ?
#
loop_
_entity_poly.entity_id
_entity_poly.type
_entity_poly.pdbx_seq_one_letter_code
_entity_poly.pdbx_strand_id
1 'polypeptide(L)'
;MRFSDTERLIERKAAPLGDMARILRRLHIDGPLLGGLLLTAGFGLVVLYSAVGANMDLWISQCLRLGIALGAMFLVAQLPPDLLRRWSVWAYILGLLLLSMVLFIGEIGQGAQRWLDIGIRFQPSEIMKLAVPMMAASYLHERKLPPSVMHLLIIG
;
A
#
# COMPACT_ATOMS: atom_id res chain seq x y z
N MET A 1 8.51 50.00 -10.20
CA MET A 1 8.82 48.55 -10.05
C MET A 1 9.19 48.02 -11.42
N ARG A 2 10.38 47.45 -11.57
CA ARG A 2 11.01 47.14 -12.86
C ARG A 2 10.68 45.67 -13.20
N PHE A 3 10.27 45.39 -14.45
CA PHE A 3 9.84 44.05 -14.90
C PHE A 3 10.90 42.94 -14.70
N SER A 4 12.16 43.31 -14.44
CA SER A 4 13.25 42.40 -14.06
C SER A 4 13.06 41.71 -12.69
N ASP A 5 12.31 42.32 -11.78
CA ASP A 5 12.10 41.76 -10.43
C ASP A 5 11.03 40.66 -10.44
N THR A 6 10.03 40.78 -11.32
CA THR A 6 9.00 39.76 -11.57
C THR A 6 9.58 38.51 -12.24
N GLU A 7 10.55 38.66 -13.14
CA GLU A 7 11.21 37.51 -13.79
C GLU A 7 12.06 36.71 -12.80
N ARG A 8 12.78 37.38 -11.88
CA ARG A 8 13.56 36.71 -10.82
C ARG A 8 12.72 35.91 -9.82
N LEU A 9 11.46 36.31 -9.60
CA LEU A 9 10.54 35.60 -8.71
C LEU A 9 9.91 34.37 -9.37
N ILE A 10 9.77 34.38 -10.71
CA ILE A 10 9.31 33.23 -11.51
C ILE A 10 10.46 32.26 -11.77
N GLU A 11 11.69 32.76 -11.86
CA GLU A 11 12.93 31.98 -12.04
C GLU A 11 13.45 31.39 -10.72
N ARG A 12 12.58 31.06 -9.77
CA ARG A 12 12.93 30.17 -8.65
C ARG A 12 13.11 28.77 -9.24
N LYS A 13 14.21 28.56 -9.97
CA LYS A 13 14.73 27.26 -10.40
C LYS A 13 14.60 26.36 -9.18
N ALA A 14 13.67 25.39 -9.25
CA ALA A 14 13.60 24.34 -8.27
C ALA A 14 15.03 23.81 -8.09
N ALA A 15 15.54 23.83 -6.85
CA ALA A 15 16.90 23.40 -6.57
C ALA A 15 17.12 22.05 -7.28
N PRO A 16 18.25 21.86 -7.99
CA PRO A 16 18.47 20.65 -8.76
C PRO A 16 18.28 19.45 -7.84
N LEU A 17 17.28 18.62 -8.15
CA LEU A 17 17.02 17.39 -7.41
C LEU A 17 18.32 16.57 -7.45
N GLY A 18 18.84 16.21 -6.27
CA GLY A 18 20.02 15.36 -6.17
C GLY A 18 19.82 14.06 -6.97
N ASP A 19 20.90 13.47 -7.45
CA ASP A 19 20.82 12.33 -8.38
C ASP A 19 20.00 11.16 -7.81
N MET A 20 20.08 10.96 -6.49
CA MET A 20 19.26 9.98 -5.76
C MET A 20 17.75 10.27 -5.86
N ALA A 21 17.34 11.53 -5.69
CA ALA A 21 15.94 11.92 -5.81
C ALA A 21 15.43 11.77 -7.25
N ARG A 22 16.31 11.95 -8.24
CA ARG A 22 15.97 11.73 -9.65
C ARG A 22 15.74 10.24 -9.95
N ILE A 23 16.56 9.35 -9.38
CA ILE A 23 16.39 7.90 -9.51
C ILE A 23 15.09 7.45 -8.86
N LEU A 24 14.82 7.87 -7.62
CA LEU A 24 13.60 7.51 -6.89
C LEU A 24 12.33 7.96 -7.63
N ARG A 25 12.34 9.18 -8.18
CA ARG A 25 11.21 9.68 -8.97
C ARG A 25 10.99 8.90 -10.27
N ARG A 26 12.05 8.40 -10.91
CA ARG A 26 11.93 7.51 -12.09
C ARG A 26 11.36 6.15 -11.74
N LEU A 27 11.56 5.70 -10.51
CA LEU A 27 10.98 4.46 -9.96
C LEU A 27 9.61 4.68 -9.31
N HIS A 28 8.99 5.85 -9.48
CA HIS A 28 7.70 6.21 -8.87
C HIS A 28 7.64 6.04 -7.34
N ILE A 29 8.76 6.29 -6.66
CA ILE A 29 8.88 6.12 -5.21
C ILE A 29 9.19 7.44 -4.51
N ASP A 30 8.45 7.70 -3.44
CA ASP A 30 8.66 8.85 -2.57
C ASP A 30 9.76 8.57 -1.54
N GLY A 31 10.90 9.26 -1.68
CA GLY A 31 12.08 9.08 -0.83
C GLY A 31 11.82 9.22 0.68
N PRO A 32 11.11 10.27 1.16
CA PRO A 32 10.80 10.41 2.58
C PRO A 32 9.94 9.26 3.13
N LEU A 33 8.93 8.81 2.36
CA LEU A 33 8.06 7.70 2.77
C LEU A 33 8.82 6.37 2.79
N LEU A 34 9.66 6.12 1.78
CA LEU A 34 10.53 4.95 1.76
C LEU A 34 11.49 4.94 2.96
N GLY A 35 12.09 6.10 3.28
CA GLY A 35 12.96 6.24 4.44
C GLY A 35 12.24 5.91 5.74
N GLY A 36 11.05 6.48 5.96
CA GLY A 36 10.22 6.18 7.14
C GLY A 36 9.82 4.70 7.23
N LEU A 37 9.42 4.10 6.11
CA LEU A 37 9.10 2.68 6.02
C LEU A 37 10.29 1.79 6.40
N LEU A 38 11.48 2.05 5.85
CA LEU A 38 12.67 1.27 6.15
C LEU A 38 13.13 1.42 7.59
N LEU A 39 13.04 2.63 8.16
CA LEU A 39 13.37 2.87 9.56
C LEU A 39 12.43 2.12 10.51
N THR A 40 11.12 2.21 10.29
CA THR A 40 10.12 1.50 11.11
C THR A 40 10.24 -0.01 10.98
N ALA A 41 10.45 -0.52 9.76
CA ALA A 41 10.66 -1.94 9.52
C ALA A 41 11.96 -2.45 10.17
N GLY A 42 13.06 -1.71 10.03
CA GLY A 42 14.35 -2.03 10.63
C GLY A 42 14.27 -2.04 12.17
N PHE A 43 13.63 -1.03 12.75
CA PHE A 43 13.36 -1.00 14.19
C PHE A 43 12.52 -2.20 14.64
N GLY A 44 11.47 -2.54 13.89
CA GLY A 44 10.66 -3.73 14.15
C GLY A 44 11.46 -5.04 14.14
N LEU A 45 12.42 -5.19 13.22
CA LEU A 45 13.31 -6.36 13.19
C LEU A 45 14.26 -6.42 14.40
N VAL A 46 14.76 -5.28 14.87
CA VAL A 46 15.58 -5.21 16.09
C VAL A 46 14.77 -5.61 17.32
N VAL A 47 13.54 -5.08 17.44
CA VAL A 47 12.62 -5.44 18.52
C VAL A 47 12.27 -6.93 18.46
N LEU A 48 11.99 -7.47 17.27
CA LEU A 48 11.69 -8.89 17.08
C LEU A 48 12.88 -9.77 17.47
N TYR A 49 14.09 -9.42 17.05
CA TYR A 49 15.31 -10.14 17.42
C TYR A 49 15.44 -10.23 18.95
N SER A 50 15.17 -9.13 19.65
CA SER A 50 15.18 -9.09 21.12
C SER A 50 14.09 -9.95 21.75
N ALA A 51 12.87 -9.94 21.19
CA ALA A 51 11.72 -10.66 21.73
C ALA A 51 11.77 -12.19 21.51
N VAL A 52 12.34 -12.61 20.39
CA VAL A 52 12.32 -14.02 19.94
C VAL A 52 13.50 -14.83 20.50
N GLY A 53 14.58 -14.16 20.92
CA GLY A 53 15.72 -14.78 21.58
C GLY A 53 16.40 -15.84 20.71
N ALA A 54 16.17 -17.13 21.03
CA ALA A 54 16.84 -18.27 20.39
C ALA A 54 16.15 -18.81 19.11
N ASN A 55 14.91 -18.41 18.82
CA ASN A 55 14.17 -18.92 17.67
C ASN A 55 14.55 -18.15 16.38
N MET A 56 15.77 -18.36 15.88
CA MET A 56 16.26 -17.70 14.66
C MET A 56 15.38 -17.94 13.43
N ASP A 57 14.69 -19.07 13.37
CA ASP A 57 13.77 -19.39 12.27
C ASP A 57 12.63 -18.37 12.12
N LEU A 58 12.12 -17.84 13.23
CA LEU A 58 11.07 -16.80 13.21
C LEU A 58 11.63 -15.46 12.70
N TRP A 59 12.85 -15.11 13.11
CA TRP A 59 13.50 -13.89 12.66
C TRP A 59 13.84 -13.95 11.16
N ILE A 60 14.40 -15.07 10.69
CA ILE A 60 14.68 -15.31 9.27
C ILE A 60 13.39 -15.27 8.45
N SER A 61 12.33 -15.94 8.93
CA SER A 61 11.02 -15.90 8.28
C SER A 61 10.47 -14.48 8.16
N GLN A 62 10.66 -13.64 9.19
CA GLN A 62 10.23 -12.24 9.13
C GLN A 62 11.06 -11.44 8.12
N CYS A 63 12.38 -11.64 8.08
CA CYS A 63 13.24 -11.00 7.09
C CYS A 63 12.84 -11.38 5.65
N LEU A 64 12.53 -12.66 5.40
CA LEU A 64 12.03 -13.12 4.10
C LEU A 64 10.68 -12.50 3.75
N ARG A 65 9.73 -12.47 4.69
CA ARG A 65 8.42 -11.82 4.48
C ARG A 65 8.57 -10.33 4.17
N LEU A 66 9.45 -9.63 4.88
CA LEU A 66 9.74 -8.22 4.62
C LEU A 66 10.36 -8.02 3.23
N GLY A 67 11.31 -8.87 2.84
CA GLY A 67 11.92 -8.84 1.51
C GLY A 67 10.88 -9.06 0.39
N ILE A 68 10.01 -10.05 0.55
CA ILE A 68 8.89 -10.31 -0.39
C ILE A 68 7.94 -9.12 -0.44
N ALA A 69 7.58 -8.53 0.71
CA ALA A 69 6.68 -7.38 0.77
C ALA A 69 7.29 -6.14 0.10
N LEU A 70 8.58 -5.86 0.32
CA LEU A 70 9.29 -4.77 -0.36
C LEU A 70 9.35 -5.03 -1.87
N GLY A 71 9.68 -6.25 -2.30
CA GLY A 71 9.66 -6.62 -3.72
C GLY A 71 8.29 -6.43 -4.36
N ALA A 72 7.22 -6.87 -3.70
CA ALA A 72 5.86 -6.66 -4.15
C ALA A 72 5.49 -5.17 -4.23
N MET A 73 5.89 -4.36 -3.24
CA MET A 73 5.73 -2.91 -3.26
C MET A 73 6.42 -2.28 -4.48
N PHE A 74 7.68 -2.65 -4.76
CA PHE A 74 8.39 -2.17 -5.95
C PHE A 74 7.68 -2.55 -7.24
N LEU A 75 7.20 -3.79 -7.37
CA LEU A 75 6.47 -4.22 -8.57
C LEU A 75 5.16 -3.43 -8.75
N VAL A 76 4.39 -3.25 -7.68
CA VAL A 76 3.13 -2.50 -7.71
C VAL A 76 3.36 -1.02 -7.99
N ALA A 77 4.41 -0.42 -7.46
CA ALA A 77 4.76 0.99 -7.71
C ALA A 77 5.01 1.29 -9.19
N GLN A 78 5.42 0.28 -9.98
CA GLN A 78 5.67 0.42 -11.41
C GLN A 78 4.39 0.28 -12.25
N LEU A 79 3.26 -0.12 -11.67
CA LEU A 79 2.00 -0.28 -12.38
C LEU A 79 1.36 1.10 -12.62
N PRO A 80 0.85 1.37 -13.83
CA PRO A 80 0.16 2.63 -14.09
C PRO A 80 -1.15 2.73 -13.29
N PRO A 81 -1.52 3.91 -12.77
CA PRO A 81 -2.73 4.09 -11.97
C PRO A 81 -4.02 3.64 -12.68
N ASP A 82 -4.10 3.78 -14.01
CA ASP A 82 -5.26 3.33 -14.79
C ASP A 82 -5.44 1.81 -14.77
N LEU A 83 -4.35 1.05 -14.70
CA LEU A 83 -4.42 -0.41 -14.55
C LEU A 83 -4.95 -0.76 -13.16
N LEU A 84 -4.40 -0.15 -12.11
CA LEU A 84 -4.86 -0.35 -10.73
C LEU A 84 -6.35 -0.02 -10.58
N ARG A 85 -6.83 1.03 -11.28
CA ARG A 85 -8.25 1.39 -11.33
C ARG A 85 -9.12 0.29 -11.97
N ARG A 86 -8.71 -0.25 -13.11
CA ARG A 86 -9.48 -1.33 -13.78
C ARG A 86 -9.51 -2.61 -12.94
N TRP A 87 -8.40 -2.92 -12.27
CA TRP A 87 -8.29 -4.10 -11.41
C TRP A 87 -8.97 -3.94 -10.05
N SER A 88 -9.27 -2.72 -9.59
CA SER A 88 -9.88 -2.50 -8.28
C SER A 88 -11.25 -3.18 -8.14
N VAL A 89 -12.06 -3.16 -9.19
CA VAL A 89 -13.38 -3.82 -9.22
C VAL A 89 -13.23 -5.33 -9.06
N TRP A 90 -12.31 -5.93 -9.83
CA TRP A 90 -12.03 -7.36 -9.76
C TRP A 90 -11.44 -7.78 -8.41
N ALA A 91 -10.51 -6.99 -7.86
CA ALA A 91 -9.93 -7.23 -6.55
C ALA A 91 -10.99 -7.14 -5.43
N TYR A 92 -11.94 -6.20 -5.52
CA TYR A 92 -13.03 -6.07 -4.58
C TYR A 92 -13.99 -7.26 -4.63
N ILE A 93 -14.42 -7.66 -5.83
CA ILE A 93 -15.30 -8.84 -6.01
C ILE A 93 -14.61 -10.11 -5.50
N LEU A 94 -13.34 -10.31 -5.86
CA LEU A 94 -12.56 -11.45 -5.38
C LEU A 94 -12.45 -11.46 -3.86
N GLY A 95 -12.15 -10.30 -3.24
CA GLY A 95 -12.06 -10.19 -1.79
C GLY A 95 -13.40 -10.45 -1.09
N LEU A 96 -14.52 -10.01 -1.67
CA LEU A 96 -15.85 -10.32 -1.16
C LEU A 96 -16.15 -11.83 -1.21
N LEU A 97 -15.82 -12.48 -2.33
CA LEU A 97 -15.95 -13.94 -2.47
C LEU A 97 -15.10 -14.69 -1.44
N LEU A 98 -13.85 -14.26 -1.22
CA LEU A 98 -12.96 -14.86 -0.23
C LEU A 98 -13.46 -14.66 1.20
N LEU A 99 -14.03 -13.49 1.51
CA LEU A 99 -14.68 -13.24 2.80
C LEU A 99 -15.89 -14.15 3.00
N SER A 100 -16.74 -14.31 1.99
CA SER A 100 -17.85 -15.24 2.03
C SER A 100 -17.37 -16.68 2.23
N MET A 101 -16.29 -17.08 1.56
CA MET A 101 -15.72 -18.43 1.67
C MET A 101 -15.23 -18.75 3.09
N VAL A 102 -14.67 -17.78 3.82
CA VAL A 102 -14.26 -17.96 5.22
C VAL A 102 -15.43 -18.32 6.14
N LEU A 103 -16.66 -17.93 5.82
CA LEU A 103 -17.83 -18.32 6.61
C LEU A 103 -18.17 -19.82 6.48
N PHE A 104 -17.78 -20.45 5.36
CA PHE A 104 -18.07 -21.85 5.09
C PHE A 104 -16.90 -22.79 5.42
N ILE A 105 -15.67 -22.35 5.12
CA ILE A 105 -14.45 -23.20 5.15
C ILE A 105 -13.35 -22.55 6.04
N GLY A 106 -13.65 -21.44 6.71
CA GLY A 106 -12.67 -20.75 7.54
C GLY A 106 -12.30 -21.51 8.81
N GLU A 107 -11.01 -21.51 9.13
CA GLU A 107 -10.50 -22.04 10.38
C GLU A 107 -10.73 -21.06 11.54
N ILE A 108 -11.12 -21.60 12.69
CA ILE A 108 -11.28 -20.82 13.92
C ILE A 108 -9.89 -20.53 14.49
N GLY A 109 -9.46 -19.27 14.43
CA GLY A 109 -8.25 -18.77 15.08
C GLY A 109 -8.61 -17.80 16.20
N GLN A 110 -8.16 -18.08 17.43
CA GLN A 110 -8.41 -17.22 18.60
C GLN A 110 -9.92 -16.91 18.80
N GLY A 111 -10.78 -17.92 18.64
CA GLY A 111 -12.23 -17.81 18.87
C GLY A 111 -13.07 -17.24 17.72
N ALA A 112 -12.50 -16.89 16.56
CA ALA A 112 -13.28 -16.48 15.38
C ALA A 112 -12.73 -17.08 14.07
N GLN A 113 -13.63 -17.32 13.11
CA GLN A 113 -13.26 -17.72 11.75
C GLN A 113 -12.67 -16.52 10.99
N ARG A 114 -11.36 -16.52 10.78
CA ARG A 114 -10.63 -15.41 10.13
C ARG A 114 -9.64 -15.87 9.07
N TRP A 115 -9.14 -17.09 9.22
CA TRP A 115 -8.06 -17.62 8.41
C TRP A 115 -8.61 -18.67 7.47
N LEU A 116 -8.13 -18.64 6.23
CA LEU A 116 -8.33 -19.69 5.25
C LEU A 116 -7.00 -20.42 5.11
N ASP A 117 -6.97 -21.72 5.40
CA ASP A 117 -5.78 -22.54 5.26
C ASP A 117 -5.92 -23.47 4.06
N ILE A 118 -5.27 -23.11 2.95
CA ILE A 118 -5.22 -23.90 1.70
C ILE A 118 -3.78 -24.41 1.48
N GLY A 119 -3.05 -24.68 2.58
CA GLY A 119 -1.61 -24.97 2.58
C GLY A 119 -0.74 -23.72 2.75
N ILE A 120 -1.32 -22.54 2.54
CA ILE A 120 -0.79 -21.26 3.02
C ILE A 120 -1.91 -20.60 3.81
N ARG A 121 -1.61 -20.24 5.06
CA ARG A 121 -2.53 -19.54 5.93
C ARG A 121 -2.69 -18.10 5.44
N PHE A 122 -3.87 -17.79 4.91
CA PHE A 122 -4.19 -16.51 4.28
C PHE A 122 -5.42 -15.86 4.94
N GLN A 123 -5.39 -14.55 5.11
CA GLN A 123 -6.50 -13.79 5.71
C GLN A 123 -7.18 -12.91 4.65
N PRO A 124 -8.39 -13.26 4.20
CA PRO A 124 -9.09 -12.51 3.14
C PRO A 124 -9.30 -11.03 3.41
N SER A 125 -9.46 -10.64 4.67
CA SER A 125 -9.62 -9.23 5.03
C SER A 125 -8.38 -8.38 4.69
N GLU A 126 -7.18 -8.97 4.57
CA GLU A 126 -5.98 -8.24 4.13
C GLU A 126 -6.10 -7.73 2.68
N ILE A 127 -6.71 -8.53 1.78
CA ILE A 127 -7.02 -8.05 0.41
C ILE A 127 -8.00 -6.89 0.46
N MET A 128 -9.03 -6.98 1.31
CA MET A 128 -10.06 -5.94 1.40
C MET A 128 -9.53 -4.60 1.92
N LYS A 129 -8.51 -4.60 2.78
CA LYS A 129 -7.86 -3.34 3.22
C LYS A 129 -7.31 -2.52 2.06
N LEU A 130 -6.90 -3.16 0.97
CA LEU A 130 -6.45 -2.49 -0.25
C LEU A 130 -7.58 -2.31 -1.26
N ALA A 131 -8.41 -3.35 -1.45
CA ALA A 131 -9.46 -3.34 -2.46
C ALA A 131 -10.55 -2.29 -2.20
N VAL A 132 -10.94 -2.06 -0.94
CA VAL A 132 -11.99 -1.08 -0.60
C VAL A 132 -11.59 0.35 -0.96
N PRO A 133 -10.45 0.90 -0.50
CA PRO A 133 -10.04 2.26 -0.90
C PRO A 133 -9.81 2.39 -2.41
N MET A 134 -9.28 1.36 -3.07
CA MET A 134 -9.09 1.36 -4.51
C MET A 134 -10.43 1.38 -5.26
N MET A 135 -11.41 0.60 -4.82
CA MET A 135 -12.76 0.59 -5.41
C MET A 135 -13.46 1.92 -5.19
N ALA A 136 -13.35 2.49 -4.00
CA ALA A 136 -13.84 3.83 -3.69
C ALA A 136 -13.25 4.88 -4.64
N ALA A 137 -11.92 4.89 -4.78
CA ALA A 137 -11.22 5.79 -5.69
C ALA A 137 -11.67 5.61 -7.16
N SER A 138 -11.84 4.37 -7.61
CA SER A 138 -12.34 4.08 -8.96
C SER A 138 -13.77 4.57 -9.16
N TYR A 139 -14.65 4.42 -8.18
CA TYR A 139 -16.05 4.83 -8.26
C TYR A 139 -16.23 6.36 -8.24
N LEU A 140 -15.32 7.08 -7.57
CA LEU A 140 -15.29 8.54 -7.50
C LEU A 140 -14.60 9.20 -8.69
N HIS A 141 -13.73 8.49 -9.41
CA HIS A 141 -12.86 9.05 -10.45
C HIS A 141 -13.59 9.82 -11.57
N GLU A 142 -14.76 9.34 -12.00
CA GLU A 142 -15.52 9.93 -13.10
C GLU A 142 -16.56 10.97 -12.63
N ARG A 143 -16.68 11.18 -11.32
CA ARG A 143 -17.70 12.06 -10.73
C ARG A 143 -17.16 13.47 -10.52
N LYS A 144 -18.01 14.46 -10.74
CA LYS A 144 -17.67 15.86 -10.51
C LYS A 144 -17.37 16.09 -9.02
N LEU A 145 -16.25 16.74 -8.74
CA LEU A 145 -15.90 17.22 -7.40
C LEU A 145 -16.60 18.57 -7.13
N PRO A 146 -17.09 18.85 -5.90
CA PRO A 146 -17.11 17.94 -4.74
C PRO A 146 -18.21 16.86 -4.86
N PRO A 147 -17.96 15.64 -4.33
CA PRO A 147 -18.95 14.56 -4.38
C PRO A 147 -20.16 14.90 -3.50
N SER A 148 -21.37 14.72 -4.02
CA SER A 148 -22.61 14.88 -3.24
C SER A 148 -22.64 13.90 -2.05
N VAL A 149 -23.32 14.28 -0.96
CA VAL A 149 -23.50 13.48 0.27
C VAL A 149 -23.96 12.05 -0.02
N MET A 150 -24.80 11.85 -1.04
CA MET A 150 -25.24 10.51 -1.45
C MET A 150 -24.09 9.61 -1.91
N HIS A 151 -23.05 10.17 -2.52
CA HIS A 151 -21.87 9.39 -2.92
C HIS A 151 -20.99 9.02 -1.73
N LEU A 152 -20.94 9.89 -0.72
CA LEU A 152 -20.22 9.61 0.52
C LEU A 152 -20.90 8.48 1.30
N LEU A 153 -22.24 8.47 1.34
CA LEU A 153 -23.03 7.38 1.95
C LEU A 153 -22.92 6.04 1.22
N ILE A 154 -22.59 6.03 -0.08
CA ILE A 154 -22.41 4.78 -0.83
C ILE A 154 -21.04 4.14 -0.56
N ILE A 155 -20.05 4.94 -0.13
CA ILE A 155 -18.65 4.52 -0.01
C ILE A 155 -18.22 4.32 1.46
N GLY A 156 -18.81 5.08 2.40
CA GLY A 156 -18.56 4.97 3.84
C GLY A 156 -19.53 4.01 4.52
#